data_AF-A0A2E5WNU2-F1
#
_entry.id   AF-A0A2E5WNU2-F1
#
_cell.length_a   1.000
_cell.length_b   1.000
_cell.length_c   1.000
_cell.angle_alpha   90.00
_cell.angle_beta   90.00
_cell.angle_gamma   90.00
#
_symmetry.space_group_name_H-M   'P 1'
#
loop_
_entity.id
_entity.type
_entity.pdbx_description
1 polymer ?
#
loop_
_entity_poly.entity_id
_entity_poly.type
_entity_poly.pdbx_seq_one_letter_code
_entity_poly.pdbx_strand_id
1 'polypeptide(L)'
;MLQWNIYEISSQTHKLHGVKCRGRIRKFANQSQINLLTENASDIENVVRFAVLVDQDPSEIIDFIRSLFNDVKVTKVETNILNPVLSKLKINKDDRYEI
;
A
#
# COMPACT_ATOMS: atom_id res chain seq x y z
N MET A 1 3.95 -4.69 -19.48
CA MET A 1 2.84 -4.75 -18.51
C MET A 1 3.28 -4.03 -17.25
N LEU A 2 2.37 -3.37 -16.52
CA LEU A 2 2.71 -2.69 -15.28
C LEU A 2 2.91 -3.71 -14.16
N GLN A 3 4.06 -3.65 -13.50
CA GLN A 3 4.37 -4.46 -12.32
C GLN A 3 4.46 -3.55 -11.10
N TRP A 4 4.08 -4.09 -9.94
CA TRP A 4 3.90 -3.31 -8.73
C TRP A 4 4.66 -3.92 -7.55
N ASN A 5 5.24 -3.05 -6.73
CA ASN A 5 5.78 -3.39 -5.42
C ASN A 5 4.75 -3.02 -4.35
N ILE A 6 4.39 -3.96 -3.49
CA ILE A 6 3.36 -3.76 -2.45
C ILE A 6 4.04 -3.51 -1.10
N TYR A 7 3.49 -2.55 -0.35
CA TYR A 7 3.95 -2.16 0.97
C TYR A 7 2.78 -2.18 1.96
N GLU A 8 3.06 -2.62 3.18
CA GLU A 8 2.15 -2.57 4.32
C GLU A 8 2.52 -1.43 5.27
N ILE A 9 1.51 -0.70 5.70
CA ILE A 9 1.58 0.33 6.73
C ILE A 9 0.84 -0.21 7.96
N SER A 10 1.54 -0.27 9.07
CA SER A 10 0.98 -0.59 10.38
C SER A 10 1.41 0.45 11.42
N SER A 11 0.63 0.57 12.49
CA SER A 11 0.91 1.44 13.63
C SER A 11 0.44 0.73 14.89
N GLN A 12 1.15 0.92 16.00
CA GLN A 12 0.78 0.33 17.29
C GLN A 12 -0.26 1.18 18.02
N THR A 13 -0.23 2.49 17.80
CA THR A 13 -1.02 3.46 18.58
C THR A 13 -2.07 4.19 17.76
N HIS A 14 -1.86 4.35 16.44
CA HIS A 14 -2.78 5.08 15.57
C HIS A 14 -3.75 4.14 14.85
N LYS A 15 -5.02 4.56 14.79
CA LYS A 15 -5.97 3.99 13.84
C LYS A 15 -5.61 4.46 12.44
N LEU A 16 -5.43 3.53 11.51
CA LEU A 16 -5.21 3.77 10.09
C LEU A 16 -6.51 3.60 9.29
N HIS A 17 -7.44 2.78 9.78
CA HIS A 17 -8.79 2.65 9.22
C HIS A 17 -9.74 3.71 9.79
N GLY A 18 -10.74 4.12 8.99
CA GLY A 18 -11.73 5.13 9.41
C GLY A 18 -11.22 6.57 9.52
N VAL A 19 -9.91 6.80 9.44
CA VAL A 19 -9.29 8.15 9.57
C VAL A 19 -8.90 8.79 8.23
N LYS A 20 -9.43 8.28 7.11
CA LYS A 20 -9.12 8.72 5.75
C LYS A 20 -7.63 8.57 5.37
N CYS A 21 -6.84 7.72 6.06
CA CYS A 21 -5.42 7.48 5.78
C CYS A 21 -5.17 7.21 4.29
N ARG A 22 -5.86 6.20 3.75
CA ARG A 22 -5.84 5.84 2.33
C ARG A 22 -6.16 7.01 1.37
N GLY A 23 -7.14 7.84 1.74
CA GLY A 23 -7.50 9.01 0.95
C GLY A 23 -6.42 10.09 0.95
N ARG A 24 -5.71 10.28 2.06
CA ARG A 24 -4.58 11.21 2.18
C ARG A 24 -3.40 10.73 1.33
N ILE A 25 -3.05 9.45 1.40
CA ILE A 25 -1.98 8.83 0.58
C ILE A 25 -2.30 9.00 -0.91
N ARG A 26 -3.52 8.66 -1.35
CA ARG A 26 -3.95 8.84 -2.74
C ARG A 26 -3.85 10.30 -3.19
N LYS A 27 -4.31 11.24 -2.35
CA LYS A 27 -4.26 12.67 -2.68
C LYS A 27 -2.81 13.14 -2.88
N PHE A 28 -1.90 12.75 -1.97
CA PHE A 28 -0.49 13.08 -2.08
C PHE A 28 0.14 12.50 -3.34
N ALA A 29 -0.08 11.21 -3.62
CA ALA A 29 0.44 10.56 -4.83
C ALA A 29 0.00 11.28 -6.12
N ASN A 30 -1.28 11.70 -6.21
CA ASN A 30 -1.77 12.48 -7.35
C ASN A 30 -1.07 13.83 -7.49
N GLN A 31 -0.77 14.51 -6.38
CA GLN A 31 -0.08 15.80 -6.38
C GLN A 31 1.40 15.66 -6.78
N SER A 32 2.03 14.56 -6.39
CA SER A 32 3.42 14.21 -6.74
C SER A 32 3.56 13.46 -8.08
N GLN A 33 2.46 13.25 -8.82
CA GLN A 33 2.44 12.48 -10.07
C GLN A 33 3.00 11.05 -9.95
N ILE A 34 2.78 10.40 -8.81
CA ILE A 34 3.19 9.02 -8.53
C ILE A 34 2.04 8.05 -8.85
N ASN A 35 2.32 6.99 -9.61
CA ASN A 35 1.33 5.94 -9.86
C ASN A 35 1.21 5.10 -8.59
N LEU A 36 0.04 5.15 -7.96
CA LEU A 36 -0.16 4.51 -6.67
C LEU A 36 -1.52 3.83 -6.58
N LEU A 37 -1.50 2.58 -6.13
CA LEU A 37 -2.67 1.86 -5.65
C LEU A 37 -2.67 1.91 -4.13
N THR A 38 -3.86 1.96 -3.53
CA THR A 38 -3.96 1.85 -2.07
C THR A 38 -5.31 1.28 -1.65
N GLU A 39 -5.29 0.39 -0.66
CA GLU A 39 -6.46 -0.27 -0.08
C GLU A 39 -6.28 -0.47 1.43
N ASN A 40 -7.39 -0.57 2.15
CA ASN A 40 -7.34 -1.11 3.50
C ASN A 40 -7.17 -2.63 3.38
N ALA A 41 -6.27 -3.21 4.17
CA ALA A 41 -6.25 -4.66 4.34
C ALA A 41 -7.60 -5.08 4.95
N SER A 42 -8.16 -6.16 4.39
CA SER A 42 -9.41 -6.77 4.87
C SER A 42 -9.16 -8.10 5.57
N ASP A 43 -7.92 -8.58 5.53
CA ASP A 43 -7.40 -9.78 6.16
C ASP A 43 -6.58 -9.49 7.43
N ILE A 44 -6.18 -8.24 7.66
CA ILE A 44 -5.42 -7.81 8.85
C ILE A 44 -6.04 -6.53 9.41
N GLU A 45 -6.28 -6.52 10.72
CA GLU A 45 -6.84 -5.36 11.41
C GLU A 45 -5.88 -4.16 11.34
N ASN A 46 -6.43 -2.98 11.10
CA ASN A 46 -5.72 -1.69 11.15
C ASN A 46 -4.49 -1.57 10.22
N VAL A 47 -4.42 -2.35 9.13
CA VAL A 47 -3.35 -2.26 8.13
C VAL A 47 -3.84 -1.58 6.86
N VAL A 48 -3.06 -0.63 6.34
CA VAL A 48 -3.28 -0.05 5.01
C VAL A 48 -2.15 -0.51 4.10
N ARG A 49 -2.49 -0.89 2.88
CA ARG A 49 -1.51 -1.24 1.85
C ARG A 49 -1.48 -0.17 0.79
N PHE A 50 -0.29 0.06 0.25
CA PHE A 50 -0.12 0.80 -0.99
C PHE A 50 0.82 0.03 -1.92
N ALA A 51 0.71 0.31 -3.21
CA ALA A 51 1.65 -0.20 -4.19
C ALA A 51 2.06 0.91 -5.14
N VAL A 52 3.32 0.89 -5.55
CA VAL A 52 3.89 1.75 -6.59
C VAL A 52 4.47 0.87 -7.70
N LEU A 53 4.67 1.44 -8.88
CA LEU A 53 5.30 0.71 -9.97
C LEU A 53 6.74 0.31 -9.61
N VAL A 54 7.22 -0.79 -10.18
CA VAL A 54 8.54 -1.36 -9.87
C VAL A 54 9.70 -0.39 -10.15
N ASP A 55 9.53 0.48 -11.14
CA ASP A 55 10.48 1.52 -11.56
C ASP A 55 10.34 2.84 -10.78
N GLN A 56 9.38 2.93 -9.86
CA GLN A 56 9.17 4.12 -9.02
C GLN A 56 9.78 3.95 -7.63
N ASP A 57 10.40 5.01 -7.14
CA ASP A 57 10.90 5.10 -5.76
C ASP A 57 9.74 5.34 -4.78
N PRO A 58 9.52 4.47 -3.77
CA PRO A 58 8.47 4.68 -2.77
C PRO A 58 8.82 5.76 -1.73
N SER A 59 10.05 6.28 -1.70
CA SER A 59 10.57 7.09 -0.58
C SER A 59 9.69 8.30 -0.25
N GLU A 60 9.24 9.06 -1.24
CA GLU A 60 8.35 10.21 -1.02
C GLU A 60 7.03 9.83 -0.35
N ILE A 61 6.44 8.69 -0.75
CA ILE A 61 5.21 8.18 -0.14
C ILE A 61 5.47 7.76 1.31
N ILE A 62 6.60 7.07 1.56
CA ILE A 62 6.98 6.61 2.90
C ILE A 62 7.20 7.79 3.84
N ASP A 63 7.91 8.81 3.38
CA ASP A 63 8.19 10.02 4.17
C ASP A 63 6.91 10.80 4.46
N PHE A 64 6.01 10.90 3.46
CA PHE A 64 4.68 11.45 3.69
C PHE A 64 3.90 10.67 4.76
N ILE A 65 3.87 9.34 4.69
CA ILE A 65 3.19 8.50 5.68
C ILE A 65 3.77 8.71 7.09
N ARG A 66 5.09 8.80 7.21
CA ARG A 66 5.78 9.07 8.49
C ARG A 66 5.52 10.47 9.03
N SER A 67 5.28 11.44 8.17
CA SER A 67 4.87 12.79 8.61
C SER A 67 3.43 12.85 9.15
N LEU A 68 2.57 11.91 8.73
CA LEU A 68 1.18 11.82 9.22
C LEU A 68 1.08 11.12 10.57
N PHE A 69 1.98 10.17 10.84
CA PHE A 69 1.93 9.30 12.01
C PHE A 69 3.36 8.99 12.49
N ASN A 70 3.65 9.26 13.75
CA ASN A 70 5.02 9.16 14.29
C ASN A 70 5.52 7.74 14.57
N ASP A 71 4.63 6.73 14.64
CA ASP A 71 4.96 5.35 15.01
C ASP A 71 4.69 4.33 13.89
N VAL A 72 4.47 4.80 12.67
CA VAL A 72 4.17 3.90 11.54
C VAL A 72 5.39 3.09 11.11
N LYS A 73 5.16 1.79 10.94
CA LYS A 73 6.08 0.89 10.26
C LYS A 73 5.60 0.70 8.82
N VAL A 74 6.50 0.91 7.86
CA VAL A 74 6.25 0.60 6.45
C VAL A 74 7.16 -0.55 6.03
N THR A 75 6.58 -1.64 5.53
CA THR A 75 7.32 -2.85 5.15
C THR A 75 6.95 -3.24 3.71
N LYS A 76 7.93 -3.51 2.86
CA LYS A 76 7.68 -4.11 1.53
C LYS A 76 7.30 -5.58 1.72
N VAL A 77 6.18 -6.00 1.15
CA VAL A 77 5.62 -7.34 1.37
C VAL A 77 5.56 -8.19 0.11
N GLU A 78 5.45 -7.59 -1.07
CA GLU A 78 5.46 -8.29 -2.35
C GLU A 78 6.19 -7.44 -3.40
N THR A 79 6.77 -8.10 -4.40
CA THR A 79 7.53 -7.45 -5.48
C THR A 79 7.07 -7.94 -6.83
N ASN A 80 7.14 -7.06 -7.84
CA ASN A 80 6.89 -7.40 -9.25
C ASN A 80 5.52 -8.07 -9.52
N ILE A 81 4.48 -7.65 -8.80
CA ILE A 81 3.14 -8.22 -8.95
C ILE A 81 2.40 -7.56 -10.11
N LEU A 82 1.81 -8.37 -10.99
CA LEU A 82 0.91 -7.90 -12.04
C LEU A 82 -0.49 -7.69 -11.47
N ASN A 83 -1.13 -6.57 -11.81
CA ASN A 83 -2.53 -6.26 -11.44
C ASN A 83 -2.88 -6.59 -9.96
N PRO A 84 -2.15 -6.03 -8.98
CA PRO A 84 -2.24 -6.48 -7.60
C PRO A 84 -3.59 -6.15 -6.96
N VAL A 85 -4.11 -7.10 -6.20
CA VAL A 85 -5.18 -6.92 -5.22
C VAL A 85 -4.56 -6.66 -3.85
N LEU A 86 -4.80 -5.48 -3.29
CA LEU A 86 -4.14 -5.06 -2.06
C LEU A 86 -4.93 -5.49 -0.81
N SER A 87 -6.26 -5.60 -0.89
CA SER A 87 -7.13 -5.90 0.25
C SER A 87 -6.88 -7.27 0.89
N LYS A 88 -6.35 -8.27 0.15
CA LYS A 88 -5.91 -9.58 0.67
C LYS A 88 -4.76 -10.14 -0.18
N LEU A 89 -3.54 -10.18 0.37
CA LEU A 89 -2.33 -10.54 -0.43
C LEU A 89 -2.40 -11.94 -1.04
N LYS A 90 -3.06 -12.89 -0.35
CA LYS A 90 -3.24 -14.25 -0.88
C LYS A 90 -3.93 -14.29 -2.25
N ILE A 91 -4.70 -13.26 -2.64
CA ILE A 91 -5.38 -13.21 -3.94
C ILE A 91 -4.37 -13.04 -5.08
N ASN A 92 -3.18 -12.50 -4.82
CA ASN A 92 -2.14 -12.30 -5.83
C ASN A 92 -1.36 -13.57 -6.18
N LYS A 93 -1.75 -14.73 -5.64
CA LYS A 93 -1.12 -16.01 -5.95
C LYS A 93 -1.91 -16.70 -7.06
N ASP A 94 -1.32 -16.74 -8.25
CA ASP A 94 -1.94 -17.29 -9.46
C ASP A 94 -2.33 -18.76 -9.30
N ASP A 95 -1.52 -19.54 -8.58
CA ASP A 95 -1.74 -20.98 -8.31
C ASP A 95 -3.04 -21.30 -7.55
N ARG A 96 -3.75 -20.28 -7.05
CA ARG A 96 -5.03 -20.44 -6.34
C ARG A 96 -6.24 -20.46 -7.27
N TYR A 97 -6.06 -20.24 -8.57
CA TYR A 97 -7.14 -20.08 -9.52
C TYR A 97 -6.96 -21.04 -10.71
N GLU A 98 -8.03 -21.76 -11.03
CA GLU A 98 -8.18 -22.48 -12.29
C GLU A 98 -9.07 -21.62 -13.22
N ILE A 99 -8.73 -21.54 -14.50
CA ILE A 99 -9.48 -20.78 -15.52
C ILE A 99 -10.18 -21.75 -16.45
#